data_AF-A0A3B8IL94-F1
#
_entry.id   AF-A0A3B8IL94-F1
#
_cell.length_a   1.000
_cell.length_b   1.000
_cell.length_c   1.000
_cell.angle_alpha   90.00
_cell.angle_beta   90.00
_cell.angle_gamma   90.00
#
_symmetry.space_group_name_H-M   'P 1'
#
loop_
_entity.id
_entity.type
_entity.pdbx_description
1 polymer ?
#
loop_
_entity_poly.entity_id
_entity_poly.type
_entity_poly.pdbx_seq_one_letter_code
_entity_poly.pdbx_strand_id
1 'polypeptide(L)'
;MERQHYIDWLRIFAILGVLFFHTAMLFVEDWTWHIQNEERSYLWLEFNFWLSRFRMPLLFFISGFGSYLALRKRTTRQYLGERYKRLMIPLFFAIFFIVPPQIYFERIFNGATFSFGEFYLTTFNFVPYPEGNMSWHHMWFVLYLFIYSAVGLPLFMWLRRPSITEELRRMALRAPRIVYTLTLVPPTLLFVLWT
;
A
#
# COMPACT_ATOMS: atom_id res chain seq x y z
N MET A 1 10.74 -25.87 -0.31
CA MET A 1 11.17 -24.46 -0.44
C MET A 1 11.06 -23.83 0.91
N GLU A 2 12.21 -23.43 1.44
CA GLU A 2 12.40 -22.90 2.78
C GLU A 2 11.83 -21.48 2.90
N ARG A 3 11.50 -21.08 4.13
CA ARG A 3 11.00 -19.73 4.44
C ARG A 3 12.12 -18.72 4.13
N GLN A 4 11.80 -17.68 3.36
CA GLN A 4 12.78 -16.67 2.96
C GLN A 4 12.84 -15.56 4.04
N HIS A 5 13.62 -15.79 5.09
CA HIS A 5 13.69 -14.92 6.27
C HIS A 5 14.06 -13.45 5.94
N TYR A 6 14.91 -13.23 4.93
CA TYR A 6 15.28 -11.87 4.52
C TYR A 6 14.10 -11.07 3.95
N ILE A 7 13.15 -11.72 3.26
CA ILE A 7 11.93 -11.07 2.76
C ILE A 7 11.02 -10.66 3.91
N ASP A 8 10.94 -11.50 4.95
CA ASP A 8 10.16 -11.19 6.14
C ASP A 8 10.74 -9.97 6.87
N TRP A 9 12.07 -9.91 7.04
CA TRP A 9 12.73 -8.74 7.62
C TRP A 9 12.55 -7.47 6.79
N LEU A 10 12.71 -7.55 5.46
CA LEU A 10 12.43 -6.41 4.58
C LEU A 10 11.00 -5.90 4.74
N ARG A 11 10.03 -6.82 4.91
CA ARG A 11 8.64 -6.43 5.17
C ARG A 11 8.48 -5.71 6.50
N ILE A 12 9.10 -6.23 7.56
CA ILE A 12 9.04 -5.63 8.89
C ILE A 12 9.59 -4.20 8.84
N PHE A 13 10.78 -4.00 8.25
CA PHE A 13 11.36 -2.66 8.12
C PHE A 13 10.49 -1.73 7.27
N ALA A 14 9.90 -2.22 6.18
CA ALA A 14 8.99 -1.42 5.37
C ALA A 14 7.73 -1.00 6.14
N ILE A 15 7.13 -1.89 6.93
CA ILE A 15 5.95 -1.59 7.76
C ILE A 15 6.32 -0.62 8.88
N LEU A 16 7.47 -0.80 9.55
CA LEU A 16 7.97 0.15 10.55
C LEU A 16 8.21 1.53 9.92
N GLY A 17 8.78 1.59 8.72
CA GLY A 17 8.93 2.84 7.97
C GLY A 17 7.59 3.53 7.69
N VAL A 18 6.55 2.77 7.35
CA VAL A 18 5.18 3.31 7.17
C VAL A 18 4.64 3.86 8.49
N LEU A 19 4.86 3.17 9.62
CA LEU A 19 4.45 3.63 10.94
C LEU A 19 5.10 4.99 11.26
N PHE A 20 6.44 5.05 11.20
CA PHE A 20 7.17 6.29 11.47
C PHE A 20 6.81 7.41 10.51
N PHE A 21 6.56 7.10 9.22
CA PHE A 21 6.09 8.09 8.26
C PHE A 21 4.79 8.77 8.71
N HIS A 22 3.77 7.98 9.08
CA HIS A 22 2.48 8.55 9.49
C HIS A 22 2.54 9.28 10.83
N THR A 23 3.37 8.82 11.76
CA THR A 23 3.59 9.54 13.03
C THR A 23 4.34 10.86 12.81
N ALA A 24 5.34 10.88 11.94
CA ALA A 24 6.09 12.09 11.61
C ALA A 24 5.25 13.12 10.84
N MET A 25 4.22 12.71 10.07
CA MET A 25 3.33 13.63 9.34
C MET A 25 2.68 14.70 10.22
N LEU A 26 2.51 14.45 11.54
CA LEU A 26 1.98 15.45 12.47
C LEU A 26 2.91 16.66 12.65
N PHE A 27 4.21 16.49 12.40
CA PHE A 27 5.26 17.47 12.66
C PHE A 27 5.96 17.97 11.38
N VAL A 28 5.50 17.53 10.20
CA VAL A 28 6.08 17.94 8.92
C VAL A 28 5.78 19.42 8.65
N GLU A 29 6.81 20.17 8.24
CA GLU A 29 6.67 21.54 7.73
C GLU A 29 6.21 21.54 6.25
N ASP A 30 5.54 22.60 5.80
CA ASP A 30 5.09 22.86 4.41
C ASP A 30 4.10 21.86 3.77
N TRP A 31 3.88 20.67 4.34
CA TRP A 31 2.83 19.75 3.89
C TRP A 31 1.57 19.89 4.74
N THR A 32 0.41 19.67 4.15
CA THR A 32 -0.86 19.60 4.87
C THR A 32 -1.17 18.17 5.30
N TRP A 33 -1.74 18.02 6.50
CA TRP A 33 -2.18 16.74 7.05
C TRP A 33 -3.45 16.91 7.88
N HIS A 34 -4.16 15.81 8.13
CA HIS A 34 -5.43 15.77 8.85
C HIS A 34 -5.36 16.47 10.23
N ILE A 35 -4.30 16.20 10.98
CA ILE A 35 -4.00 16.80 12.28
C ILE A 35 -2.53 17.16 12.29
N GLN A 36 -2.20 18.39 12.65
CA GLN A 36 -0.82 18.86 12.73
C GLN A 36 -0.56 19.55 14.06
N ASN A 37 0.65 19.37 14.57
CA ASN A 37 1.13 20.06 15.75
C ASN A 37 1.45 21.53 15.43
N GLU A 38 1.48 22.37 16.47
CA GLU A 38 1.93 23.76 16.35
C GLU A 38 3.44 23.83 16.08
N GLU A 39 4.23 23.00 16.77
CA GLU A 39 5.66 22.86 16.51
C GLU A 39 5.90 21.87 15.37
N ARG A 40 6.55 22.35 14.30
CA ARG A 40 6.83 21.62 13.06
C ARG A 40 8.32 21.69 12.73
N SER A 41 8.77 20.81 11.83
CA SER A 41 10.18 20.69 11.49
C SER A 41 10.42 20.29 10.04
N TYR A 42 11.32 21.03 9.40
CA TYR A 42 11.93 20.65 8.13
C TYR A 42 12.68 19.30 8.19
N LEU A 43 13.18 18.88 9.35
CA LEU A 43 13.82 17.57 9.49
C LEU A 43 12.81 16.43 9.28
N TRP A 44 11.60 16.57 9.85
CA TRP A 44 10.53 15.60 9.64
C TRP A 44 10.00 15.64 8.21
N LEU A 45 9.97 16.82 7.58
CA LEU A 45 9.67 16.96 6.15
C LEU A 45 10.64 16.12 5.30
N GLU A 46 11.94 16.33 5.45
CA GLU A 46 12.96 15.61 4.70
C GLU A 46 12.89 14.10 4.96
N PHE A 47 12.78 13.70 6.23
CA PHE A 47 12.60 12.29 6.59
C PHE A 47 11.39 11.64 5.88
N ASN A 48 10.25 12.32 5.88
CA ASN A 48 9.03 11.83 5.24
C ASN A 48 9.13 11.84 3.71
N PHE A 49 9.75 12.87 3.13
CA PHE A 49 10.04 12.96 1.71
C PHE A 49 10.84 11.73 1.24
N TRP A 50 11.96 11.42 1.91
CA TRP A 50 12.78 10.26 1.57
C TRP A 50 12.04 8.93 1.75
N LEU A 51 11.36 8.73 2.88
CA LEU A 51 10.57 7.51 3.12
C LEU A 51 9.48 7.29 2.06
N SER A 52 8.89 8.37 1.54
CA SER A 52 7.86 8.30 0.51
C SER A 52 8.33 7.72 -0.82
N ARG A 53 9.63 7.81 -1.09
CA ARG A 53 10.18 7.37 -2.37
C ARG A 53 10.25 5.85 -2.52
N PHE A 54 10.44 5.10 -1.42
CA PHE A 54 10.70 3.67 -1.50
C PHE A 54 9.75 2.78 -0.70
N ARG A 55 9.06 3.30 0.34
CA ARG A 55 8.25 2.43 1.24
C ARG A 55 7.17 1.64 0.49
N MET A 56 6.41 2.28 -0.40
CA MET A 56 5.30 1.63 -1.11
C MET A 56 5.81 0.72 -2.25
N PRO A 57 6.75 1.16 -3.11
CA PRO A 57 7.39 0.26 -4.08
C PRO A 57 7.95 -1.02 -3.44
N LEU A 58 8.62 -0.90 -2.29
CA LEU A 58 9.16 -2.04 -1.55
C LEU A 58 8.06 -2.99 -1.07
N LEU A 59 6.97 -2.46 -0.50
CA LEU A 59 5.83 -3.29 -0.05
C LEU A 59 5.13 -4.00 -1.23
N PHE A 60 4.96 -3.34 -2.37
CA PHE A 60 4.42 -3.97 -3.58
C PHE A 60 5.36 -5.05 -4.12
N PHE A 61 6.67 -4.80 -4.16
CA PHE A 61 7.68 -5.79 -4.56
C PHE A 61 7.62 -7.04 -3.68
N ILE A 62 7.66 -6.88 -2.35
CA ILE A 62 7.57 -7.97 -1.38
C ILE A 62 6.25 -8.75 -1.56
N SER A 63 5.15 -8.03 -1.80
CA SER A 63 3.84 -8.65 -1.99
C SER A 63 3.75 -9.45 -3.28
N GLY A 64 4.34 -8.94 -4.37
CA GLY A 64 4.46 -9.61 -5.66
C GLY A 64 5.34 -10.86 -5.58
N PHE A 65 6.49 -10.80 -4.89
CA PHE A 65 7.31 -11.97 -4.61
C PHE A 65 6.52 -13.03 -3.83
N GLY A 66 5.75 -12.62 -2.83
CA GLY A 66 4.83 -13.51 -2.11
C GLY A 66 3.78 -14.14 -3.02
N SER A 67 3.22 -13.39 -3.97
CA SER A 67 2.26 -13.91 -4.97
C SER A 67 2.90 -14.96 -5.88
N TYR A 68 4.11 -14.69 -6.37
CA TYR A 68 4.87 -15.64 -7.18
C TYR A 68 5.07 -16.97 -6.44
N LEU A 69 5.52 -16.92 -5.19
CA LEU A 69 5.71 -18.13 -4.37
C LEU A 69 4.40 -18.86 -4.07
N ALA A 70 3.32 -18.12 -3.79
CA ALA A 70 2.02 -18.69 -3.48
C ALA A 70 1.41 -19.41 -4.68
N LEU A 71 1.44 -18.78 -5.87
CA LEU A 71 0.88 -19.35 -7.10
C LEU A 71 1.63 -20.61 -7.55
N ARG A 72 2.90 -20.81 -7.16
CA ARG A 72 3.59 -22.08 -7.41
C ARG A 72 2.95 -23.28 -6.69
N LYS A 73 2.26 -23.05 -5.57
CA LYS A 73 1.70 -24.11 -4.71
C LYS A 73 0.17 -24.15 -4.66
N ARG A 74 -0.51 -23.08 -5.10
CA ARG A 74 -1.96 -22.90 -4.96
C ARG A 74 -2.62 -22.78 -6.32
N THR A 75 -3.86 -23.27 -6.41
CA THR A 75 -4.73 -22.95 -7.57
C THR A 75 -5.13 -21.48 -7.54
N THR A 76 -5.58 -20.94 -8.66
CA THR A 76 -6.08 -19.56 -8.78
C THR A 76 -7.17 -19.25 -7.75
N ARG A 77 -8.12 -20.17 -7.58
CA ARG A 77 -9.21 -20.04 -6.59
C ARG A 77 -8.70 -20.05 -5.15
N GLN A 78 -7.76 -20.95 -4.82
CA GLN A 78 -7.15 -20.98 -3.48
C GLN A 78 -6.37 -19.70 -3.19
N TYR A 79 -5.58 -19.24 -4.16
CA TYR A 79 -4.81 -17.99 -4.05
C TYR A 79 -5.71 -16.79 -3.77
N LEU A 80 -6.78 -16.60 -4.56
CA LEU A 80 -7.72 -15.49 -4.35
C LEU A 80 -8.49 -15.61 -3.03
N GLY A 81 -8.92 -16.82 -2.66
CA GLY A 81 -9.62 -17.04 -1.41
C GLY A 81 -8.75 -16.72 -0.19
N GLU A 82 -7.47 -17.11 -0.21
CA GLU A 82 -6.52 -16.78 0.85
C GLU A 82 -6.21 -15.27 0.91
N ARG A 83 -6.03 -14.63 -0.26
CA ARG A 83 -5.82 -13.17 -0.35
C ARG A 83 -7.05 -12.40 0.16
N TYR A 84 -8.25 -12.81 -0.21
CA TYR A 84 -9.49 -12.19 0.27
C TYR A 84 -9.58 -12.24 1.79
N LYS A 85 -9.40 -13.42 2.39
CA LYS A 85 -9.47 -13.57 3.86
C LYS A 85 -8.40 -12.75 4.59
N ARG A 86 -7.17 -12.68 4.04
CA ARG A 86 -6.04 -11.98 4.66
C ARG A 86 -6.05 -10.47 4.45
N LEU A 87 -6.72 -9.96 3.40
CA LEU A 87 -6.69 -8.54 3.04
C LEU A 87 -8.05 -7.87 3.26
N MET A 88 -9.14 -8.45 2.75
CA MET A 88 -10.46 -7.81 2.81
C MET A 88 -11.08 -7.87 4.20
N ILE A 89 -10.89 -8.97 4.95
CA ILE A 89 -11.41 -9.04 6.33
C ILE A 89 -10.76 -7.97 7.22
N PRO A 90 -9.41 -7.84 7.28
CA PRO A 90 -8.79 -6.74 8.02
C PRO A 90 -9.13 -5.36 7.48
N LEU A 91 -9.31 -5.20 6.16
CA LEU A 91 -9.71 -3.93 5.55
C LEU A 91 -11.07 -3.48 6.07
N PHE A 92 -12.10 -4.33 5.99
CA PHE A 92 -13.43 -3.99 6.48
C PHE A 92 -13.41 -3.72 7.98
N PHE A 93 -12.69 -4.53 8.76
CA PHE A 93 -12.51 -4.26 10.18
C PHE A 93 -11.89 -2.87 10.42
N ALA A 94 -10.84 -2.52 9.68
CA ALA A 94 -10.20 -1.21 9.83
C ALA A 94 -11.14 -0.06 9.43
N ILE A 95 -11.88 -0.19 8.32
CA ILE A 95 -12.86 0.81 7.86
C ILE A 95 -13.91 1.11 8.93
N PHE A 96 -14.39 0.09 9.65
CA PHE A 96 -15.47 0.28 10.64
C PHE A 96 -14.97 0.52 12.07
N PHE A 97 -13.76 0.10 12.45
CA PHE A 97 -13.33 0.16 13.85
C PHE A 97 -12.05 0.98 14.08
N ILE A 98 -11.17 1.09 13.08
CA ILE A 98 -9.87 1.76 13.24
C ILE A 98 -9.88 3.16 12.64
N VAL A 99 -10.50 3.32 11.46
CA VAL A 99 -10.58 4.57 10.73
C VAL A 99 -11.55 5.58 11.39
N PRO A 100 -12.76 5.20 11.87
CA PRO A 100 -13.69 6.17 12.41
C PRO A 100 -13.14 6.95 13.62
N PRO A 101 -12.44 6.33 14.59
CA PRO A 101 -11.73 7.08 15.63
C PRO A 101 -10.76 8.13 15.09
N GLN A 102 -10.03 7.84 14.00
CA GLN A 102 -9.09 8.80 13.39
C GLN A 102 -9.83 10.03 12.85
N ILE A 103 -10.88 9.82 12.05
CA ILE A 103 -11.68 10.91 11.50
C ILE A 103 -12.38 11.68 12.63
N TYR A 104 -12.88 10.98 13.66
CA TYR A 104 -13.48 11.64 14.82
C TYR A 104 -12.52 12.64 15.46
N PHE A 105 -11.29 12.22 15.79
CA PHE A 105 -10.30 13.12 16.36
C PHE A 105 -9.94 14.27 15.43
N GLU A 106 -9.89 14.05 14.12
CA GLU A 106 -9.71 15.11 13.13
C GLU A 106 -10.87 16.12 13.17
N ARG A 107 -12.12 15.67 13.27
CA ARG A 107 -13.28 16.58 13.37
C ARG A 107 -13.25 17.38 14.66
N ILE A 108 -12.94 16.75 15.80
CA ILE A 108 -12.79 17.43 17.09
C ILE A 108 -11.66 18.47 17.02
N PHE A 109 -10.52 18.11 16.42
CA PHE A 109 -9.40 19.03 16.22
C PHE A 109 -9.81 20.25 15.38
N ASN A 110 -10.70 20.06 14.41
CA ASN A 110 -11.27 21.13 13.59
C ASN A 110 -12.47 21.85 14.24
N GLY A 111 -12.72 21.65 15.55
CA GLY A 111 -13.72 22.39 16.32
C GLY A 111 -15.10 21.74 16.42
N ALA A 112 -15.27 20.48 16.00
CA ALA A 112 -16.51 19.76 16.24
C ALA A 112 -16.72 19.46 17.74
N THR A 113 -17.98 19.41 18.18
CA THR A 113 -18.35 19.25 19.60
C THR A 113 -19.25 18.03 19.87
N PHE A 114 -19.54 17.21 18.86
CA PHE A 114 -20.34 15.99 19.02
C PHE A 114 -19.58 14.90 19.78
N SER A 115 -20.31 13.99 20.41
CA SER A 115 -19.73 12.80 21.03
C SER A 115 -19.29 11.76 19.99
N PHE A 116 -18.39 10.85 20.38
CA PHE A 116 -17.99 9.74 19.50
C PHE A 116 -19.16 8.87 19.06
N GLY A 117 -20.15 8.64 19.94
CA GLY A 117 -21.33 7.84 19.60
C GLY A 117 -22.18 8.48 18.50
N GLU A 118 -22.45 9.78 18.60
CA GLU A 118 -23.17 10.53 17.57
C GLU A 118 -22.40 10.55 16.25
N PHE A 119 -21.08 10.80 16.31
CA PHE A 119 -20.21 10.72 15.14
C PHE A 119 -20.24 9.34 14.49
N TYR A 120 -20.09 8.28 15.28
CA TYR A 120 -19.93 6.92 14.78
C TYR A 120 -21.12 6.49 13.94
N LEU A 121 -22.34 6.85 14.36
CA LEU A 121 -23.57 6.58 13.60
C LEU A 121 -23.54 7.22 12.20
N THR A 122 -22.92 8.40 12.04
CA THR A 122 -22.80 9.06 10.73
C THR A 122 -21.87 8.33 9.75
N THR A 123 -20.98 7.45 10.24
CA THR A 123 -20.13 6.59 9.37
C THR A 123 -21.00 5.69 8.48
N PHE A 124 -22.17 5.29 8.97
CA PHE A 124 -23.12 4.42 8.26
C PHE A 124 -24.05 5.17 7.31
N ASN A 125 -23.89 6.49 7.15
CA ASN A 125 -24.55 7.24 6.07
C ASN A 125 -23.92 6.95 4.69
N PHE A 126 -22.79 6.22 4.66
CA PHE A 126 -22.04 5.83 3.46
C PHE A 126 -21.62 7.00 2.56
N VAL A 127 -21.50 8.20 3.13
CA VAL A 127 -20.97 9.37 2.44
C VAL A 127 -19.43 9.33 2.52
N PRO A 128 -18.73 9.35 1.38
CA PRO A 128 -17.26 9.34 1.35
C PRO A 128 -16.64 10.55 2.07
N TYR A 129 -15.52 10.34 2.74
CA TYR A 129 -14.65 11.43 3.22
C TYR A 129 -14.08 12.24 2.03
N PRO A 130 -13.93 13.58 2.14
CA PRO A 130 -14.10 14.41 3.33
C PRO A 130 -15.52 14.95 3.59
N GLU A 131 -16.45 14.83 2.65
CA GLU A 131 -17.82 15.32 2.80
C GLU A 131 -18.60 14.54 3.86
N GLY A 132 -18.29 13.25 4.00
CA GLY A 132 -18.78 12.35 5.03
C GLY A 132 -17.68 11.76 5.90
N ASN A 133 -17.95 10.59 6.49
CA ASN A 133 -17.07 9.94 7.46
C ASN A 133 -16.72 8.49 7.08
N MET A 134 -17.12 8.04 5.89
CA MET A 134 -16.77 6.71 5.39
C MET A 134 -15.48 6.78 4.57
N SER A 135 -14.45 6.04 4.98
CA SER A 135 -13.15 6.01 4.30
C SER A 135 -12.34 4.78 4.67
N TRP A 136 -11.33 4.46 3.86
CA TRP A 136 -10.29 3.47 4.19
C TRP A 136 -8.96 4.10 4.62
N HIS A 137 -8.78 5.42 4.47
CA HIS A 137 -7.53 6.16 4.76
C HIS A 137 -6.25 5.36 4.46
N HIS A 138 -5.43 5.11 5.48
CA HIS A 138 -4.13 4.46 5.40
C HIS A 138 -4.20 2.98 4.95
N MET A 139 -5.39 2.38 4.87
CA MET A 139 -5.61 1.00 4.42
C MET A 139 -5.71 0.87 2.90
N TRP A 140 -5.60 1.97 2.14
CA TRP A 140 -5.66 1.96 0.67
C TRP A 140 -4.73 0.91 0.04
N PHE A 141 -3.53 0.72 0.61
CA PHE A 141 -2.56 -0.25 0.12
C PHE A 141 -3.11 -1.68 0.11
N VAL A 142 -3.85 -2.06 1.16
CA VAL A 142 -4.43 -3.40 1.31
C VAL A 142 -5.51 -3.63 0.27
N LEU A 143 -6.37 -2.62 0.05
CA LEU A 143 -7.40 -2.65 -0.99
C LEU A 143 -6.76 -2.81 -2.38
N TYR A 144 -5.79 -1.95 -2.70
CA TYR A 144 -5.15 -1.94 -4.02
C TYR A 144 -4.35 -3.22 -4.25
N LEU A 145 -3.68 -3.74 -3.21
CA LEU A 145 -2.97 -5.02 -3.30
C LEU A 145 -3.90 -6.18 -3.66
N PHE A 146 -5.12 -6.20 -3.09
CA PHE A 146 -6.11 -7.22 -3.46
C PHE A 146 -6.58 -7.05 -4.90
N ILE A 147 -6.92 -5.82 -5.31
CA ILE A 147 -7.34 -5.50 -6.68
C ILE A 147 -6.25 -5.90 -7.68
N TYR A 148 -5.00 -5.48 -7.47
CA TYR A 148 -3.86 -5.83 -8.33
C TYR A 148 -3.61 -7.35 -8.35
N SER A 149 -3.79 -8.04 -7.22
CA SER A 149 -3.68 -9.49 -7.16
C SER A 149 -4.77 -10.20 -7.96
N ALA A 150 -5.99 -9.66 -7.99
CA ALA A 150 -7.12 -10.22 -8.72
C ALA A 150 -7.03 -9.92 -10.22
N VAL A 151 -6.86 -8.65 -10.58
CA VAL A 151 -6.75 -8.18 -11.96
C VAL A 151 -5.49 -8.71 -12.64
N GLY A 152 -4.37 -8.81 -11.91
CA GLY A 152 -3.11 -9.35 -12.44
C GLY A 152 -3.11 -10.87 -12.59
N LEU A 153 -4.10 -11.59 -12.03
CA LEU A 153 -4.09 -13.06 -12.01
C LEU A 153 -4.05 -13.70 -13.40
N PRO A 154 -4.85 -13.26 -14.41
CA PRO A 154 -4.76 -13.79 -15.77
C PRO A 154 -3.36 -13.61 -16.36
N LEU A 155 -2.75 -12.43 -16.15
CA LEU A 155 -1.40 -12.13 -16.59
C LEU A 155 -0.39 -13.06 -15.92
N PHE A 156 -0.47 -13.26 -14.60
CA PHE A 156 0.42 -14.16 -13.87
C PHE A 156 0.30 -15.62 -14.34
N MET A 157 -0.90 -16.06 -14.67
CA MET A 157 -1.13 -17.41 -15.22
C MET A 157 -0.60 -17.56 -16.65
N TRP A 158 -0.71 -16.51 -17.47
CA TRP A 158 -0.11 -16.48 -18.80
C TRP A 158 1.42 -16.49 -18.74
N LEU A 159 2.03 -15.64 -17.90
CA LEU A 159 3.48 -15.56 -17.72
C LEU A 159 4.09 -16.89 -17.22
N ARG A 160 3.32 -17.69 -16.48
CA ARG A 160 3.75 -18.99 -15.95
C ARG A 160 3.83 -20.10 -17.01
N ARG A 161 3.28 -19.89 -18.21
CA ARG A 161 3.36 -20.90 -19.28
C ARG A 161 4.84 -21.16 -19.63
N PRO A 162 5.30 -22.41 -19.73
CA PRO A 162 6.71 -22.71 -20.00
C PRO A 162 7.25 -22.04 -21.26
N SER A 163 6.44 -21.98 -22.32
CA SER A 163 6.80 -21.30 -23.58
C SER A 163 7.10 -19.81 -23.38
N ILE A 164 6.22 -19.11 -22.65
CA ILE A 164 6.35 -17.68 -22.36
C ILE A 164 7.54 -17.43 -21.43
N THR A 165 7.70 -18.25 -20.39
CA THR A 165 8.82 -18.11 -19.47
C THR A 165 10.17 -18.28 -20.19
N GLU A 166 10.28 -19.28 -21.07
CA GLU A 166 11.51 -19.53 -21.83
C GLU A 166 11.77 -18.45 -22.88
N GLU A 167 10.74 -17.91 -23.52
CA GLU A 167 10.87 -16.76 -24.42
C GLU A 167 11.35 -15.50 -23.70
N LEU A 168 10.76 -15.16 -22.55
CA LEU A 168 11.20 -14.05 -21.72
C LEU A 168 12.65 -14.23 -21.25
N ARG A 169 13.03 -15.46 -20.88
CA ARG A 169 14.42 -15.78 -20.51
C ARG A 169 15.38 -15.56 -21.67
N ARG A 170 15.04 -16.04 -22.87
CA ARG A 170 15.86 -15.84 -24.08
C ARG A 170 15.97 -14.37 -24.44
N MET A 171 14.89 -13.60 -24.34
CA MET A 171 14.91 -12.16 -24.55
C MET A 171 15.82 -11.44 -23.55
N ALA A 172 15.71 -11.77 -22.26
CA ALA A 172 16.55 -11.19 -21.21
C ALA A 172 18.04 -11.47 -21.40
N LEU A 173 18.41 -12.67 -21.89
CA LEU A 173 19.79 -13.03 -22.18
C LEU A 173 20.33 -12.36 -23.46
N ARG A 174 19.48 -12.15 -24.48
CA ARG A 174 19.87 -11.52 -25.75
C ARG A 174 20.04 -10.01 -25.65
N ALA A 175 19.19 -9.35 -24.86
CA ALA A 175 19.17 -7.90 -24.76
C ALA A 175 18.98 -7.44 -23.30
N PRO A 176 19.93 -7.74 -22.40
CA PRO A 176 19.80 -7.40 -20.99
C PRO A 176 19.62 -5.90 -20.81
N ARG A 177 20.32 -5.08 -21.61
CA ARG A 177 20.19 -3.62 -21.59
C ARG A 177 18.75 -3.17 -21.83
N ILE A 178 18.07 -3.69 -22.85
CA ILE A 178 16.68 -3.31 -23.17
C ILE A 178 15.74 -3.68 -22.03
N VAL A 179 15.91 -4.85 -21.41
CA VAL A 179 15.10 -5.26 -20.26
C VAL A 179 15.33 -4.32 -19.07
N TYR A 180 16.58 -3.97 -18.76
CA TYR A 180 16.87 -2.97 -17.73
C TYR A 180 16.27 -1.61 -18.06
N THR A 181 16.38 -1.15 -19.31
CA THR A 181 15.81 0.12 -19.75
C THR A 181 14.29 0.11 -19.56
N LEU A 182 13.59 -0.92 -20.05
CA LEU A 182 12.12 -1.01 -19.97
C LEU A 182 11.60 -1.19 -18.54
N THR A 183 12.39 -1.78 -17.64
CA THR A 183 11.97 -2.00 -16.25
C THR A 183 12.35 -0.87 -15.30
N LEU A 184 13.46 -0.17 -15.54
CA LEU A 184 13.93 0.91 -14.67
C LEU A 184 13.51 2.29 -15.20
N VAL A 185 13.62 2.53 -16.51
CA VAL A 185 13.46 3.87 -17.08
C VAL A 185 12.02 4.39 -16.96
N PRO A 186 10.96 3.65 -17.34
CA PRO A 186 9.60 4.16 -17.20
C PRO A 186 9.22 4.51 -15.75
N PRO A 187 9.51 3.66 -14.73
CA PRO A 187 9.29 4.05 -13.34
C PRO A 187 10.09 5.28 -12.91
N THR A 188 11.38 5.39 -13.28
CA THR A 188 12.18 6.58 -12.94
C THR A 188 11.74 7.84 -13.69
N LEU A 189 11.31 7.75 -14.95
CA LEU A 189 10.82 8.90 -15.71
C LEU A 189 9.46 9.35 -15.17
N LEU A 190 8.54 8.43 -14.93
CA LEU A 190 7.26 8.75 -14.28
C LEU A 190 7.48 9.38 -12.90
N PHE A 191 8.49 8.90 -12.18
CA PHE A 191 8.86 9.49 -10.89
C PHE A 191 9.42 10.91 -11.06
N VAL A 192 10.43 11.12 -11.90
CA VAL A 192 11.07 12.44 -12.09
C VAL A 192 10.10 13.46 -12.68
N LEU A 193 9.20 13.04 -13.57
CA LEU A 193 8.26 13.94 -14.23
C LEU A 193 7.06 14.33 -13.34
N TRP A 194 6.82 13.60 -12.25
CA TRP A 194 5.67 13.81 -11.35
C TRP A 194 6.10 14.32 -9.96
N THR A 195 7.35 14.77 -9.81
CA THR A 195 7.93 15.23 -8.54
C THR A 195 8.66 16.53 -8.73
#